data_AF-A0A1G7RQA1-F1
#
_entry.id   AF-A0A1G7RQA1-F1
#
_cell.length_a   1.000
_cell.length_b   1.000
_cell.length_c   1.000
_cell.angle_alpha   90.00
_cell.angle_beta   90.00
_cell.angle_gamma   90.00
#
_symmetry.space_group_name_H-M   'P 1'
#
loop_
_entity.id
_entity.type
_entity.pdbx_description
1 polymer ?
#
loop_
_entity_poly.entity_id
_entity_poly.type
_entity_poly.pdbx_seq_one_letter_code
_entity_poly.pdbx_strand_id
1 'polypeptide(L)'
;MKKLLNVTLLLAALTVYTSCSDDNDLKDPSERLSEATTKYMDVLTAAPNGWAMTMYGDLDFGGFNVLCKFEKNGKVTIANEKFAADTTAVSHFKLEQSSGVILSFDEYCELFHYFSDPVNNDGYNSQTENGFGADLEFRIISASADSVVMRGKKHDTKIVMTPLTDDTTEITDSVWAKYLREVAAVAKVMQKGSYHMINGTDTLLMKANKRNRIFSYITVDSLGNRTKHTVPYIITPKGLSFYQPFTFGKETVKGFNYAADSEKYEQDGAKGIVLEKFTPDLNEQLIDGAWFISQDNLGTFAKRYWNRLRGNMLNKANSYIMYAVVGTWRNRFGLSIGPVDKDEYKGIYISEIYFDYEFIGSDQIRLWINGEYDEIGNAEYYDKLITGNSGNGPYLTDAFFPFAGMEKNSARTFKIETDDLKDPSYLKLVDQDQTSNIITLTAEQVMWPFGDKYE
;
A
#
# COMPACT_ATOMS: atom_id res chain seq x y z
N MET A 1 41.08 46.24 -41.06
CA MET A 1 40.33 45.71 -39.90
C MET A 1 39.28 46.68 -39.36
N LYS A 2 39.58 47.97 -39.11
CA LYS A 2 38.55 48.94 -38.60
C LYS A 2 37.38 49.21 -39.56
N LYS A 3 37.59 49.18 -40.89
CA LYS A 3 36.51 49.40 -41.88
C LYS A 3 35.58 48.18 -42.06
N LEU A 4 36.08 46.96 -41.86
CA LEU A 4 35.27 45.74 -41.90
C LEU A 4 34.43 45.61 -40.62
N LEU A 5 35.02 45.90 -39.46
CA LEU A 5 34.32 45.85 -38.17
C LEU A 5 33.12 46.82 -38.11
N ASN A 6 33.27 48.04 -38.64
CA ASN A 6 32.18 49.03 -38.67
C ASN A 6 31.05 48.66 -39.65
N VAL A 7 31.36 47.94 -40.74
CA VAL A 7 30.36 47.46 -41.69
C VAL A 7 29.62 46.25 -41.12
N THR A 8 30.30 45.34 -40.39
CA THR A 8 29.65 44.21 -39.71
C THR A 8 28.78 44.66 -38.53
N LEU A 9 29.17 45.70 -37.79
CA LEU A 9 28.37 46.30 -36.71
C LEU A 9 27.13 47.05 -37.21
N LEU A 10 27.20 47.73 -38.37
CA LEU A 10 26.01 48.32 -38.99
C LEU A 10 25.04 47.26 -39.54
N LEU A 11 25.56 46.16 -40.10
CA LEU A 11 24.73 45.06 -40.60
C LEU A 11 24.05 44.29 -39.46
N ALA A 12 24.73 44.12 -38.33
CA ALA A 12 24.15 43.51 -37.12
C ALA A 12 23.08 44.40 -36.47
N ALA A 13 23.23 45.73 -36.50
CA ALA A 13 22.23 46.66 -35.99
C ALA A 13 20.96 46.72 -36.86
N LEU A 14 21.07 46.51 -38.17
CA LEU A 14 19.93 46.45 -39.10
C LEU A 14 19.12 45.15 -38.97
N THR A 15 19.71 44.05 -38.50
CA THR A 15 18.99 42.78 -38.26
C THR A 15 18.21 42.72 -36.95
N VAL A 16 18.45 43.63 -36.00
CA VAL A 16 17.66 43.69 -34.75
C VAL A 16 16.32 44.40 -34.96
N TYR A 17 16.18 45.22 -36.02
CA TYR A 17 14.95 45.96 -36.30
C TYR A 17 13.92 45.23 -37.18
N THR A 18 14.21 44.03 -37.69
CA THR A 18 13.26 43.26 -38.53
C THR A 18 12.73 41.98 -37.87
N SER A 19 12.86 41.82 -36.54
CA SER A 19 12.24 40.70 -35.81
C SER A 19 10.96 41.08 -35.03
N CYS A 20 10.48 42.32 -35.17
CA CYS A 20 9.14 42.72 -34.73
C CYS A 20 8.28 42.98 -35.97
N SER A 21 7.88 41.92 -36.66
CA SER A 21 6.60 41.94 -37.34
C SER A 21 5.55 41.74 -36.25
N ASP A 22 4.72 42.75 -36.00
CA ASP A 22 3.57 42.76 -35.09
C ASP A 22 2.49 41.77 -35.56
N ASP A 23 2.77 40.47 -35.44
CA ASP A 23 1.80 39.37 -35.51
C ASP A 23 1.82 38.58 -34.19
N ASN A 24 1.96 39.26 -33.06
CA ASN A 24 1.76 38.65 -31.75
C ASN A 24 0.30 38.83 -31.32
N ASP A 25 -0.59 38.08 -31.98
CA ASP A 25 -1.92 37.75 -31.44
C ASP A 25 -1.82 36.72 -30.30
N LEU A 26 -0.71 36.75 -29.54
CA LEU A 26 -0.46 35.94 -28.36
C LEU A 26 -1.07 36.68 -27.17
N LYS A 27 -2.29 36.28 -26.78
CA LYS A 27 -2.99 36.80 -25.59
C LYS A 27 -2.07 36.89 -24.38
N ASP A 28 -2.29 37.92 -23.56
CA ASP A 28 -1.55 38.13 -22.32
C ASP A 28 -1.66 36.89 -21.40
N PRO A 29 -0.60 36.49 -20.68
CA PRO A 29 -0.65 35.37 -19.75
C PRO A 29 -1.83 35.42 -18.76
N SER A 30 -2.22 36.61 -18.30
CA SER A 30 -3.36 36.78 -17.39
C SER A 30 -4.71 36.54 -18.07
N GLU A 31 -4.89 37.02 -19.31
CA GLU A 31 -6.08 36.77 -20.12
C GLU A 31 -6.21 35.27 -20.44
N ARG A 32 -5.12 34.63 -20.84
CA ARG A 32 -5.09 33.17 -21.08
C ARG A 32 -5.48 32.37 -19.85
N LEU A 33 -5.05 32.81 -18.67
CA LEU A 33 -5.33 32.12 -17.43
C LEU A 33 -6.78 32.34 -16.96
N SER A 34 -7.33 33.54 -17.19
CA SER A 34 -8.75 33.83 -16.98
C SER A 34 -9.64 32.98 -17.88
N GLU A 35 -9.33 32.90 -19.18
CA GLU A 35 -10.04 32.04 -20.13
C GLU A 35 -9.96 30.56 -19.76
N ALA A 36 -8.78 30.10 -19.30
CA ALA A 36 -8.61 28.74 -18.80
C ALA A 36 -9.47 28.48 -17.55
N THR A 37 -9.52 29.42 -16.60
CA THR A 37 -10.38 29.33 -15.41
C THR A 37 -11.85 29.19 -15.80
N THR A 38 -12.36 30.03 -16.71
CA THR A 38 -13.75 29.93 -17.20
C THR A 38 -14.01 28.60 -17.88
N LYS A 39 -13.12 28.18 -18.81
CA LYS A 39 -13.23 26.89 -19.51
C LYS A 39 -13.28 25.73 -18.53
N TYR A 40 -12.42 25.73 -17.51
CA TYR A 40 -12.35 24.64 -16.54
C TYR A 40 -13.58 24.61 -15.63
N MET A 41 -14.11 25.77 -15.22
CA MET A 41 -15.39 25.85 -14.52
C MET A 41 -16.53 25.25 -15.36
N ASP A 42 -16.60 25.59 -16.66
CA ASP A 42 -17.63 25.06 -17.55
C ASP A 42 -17.50 23.54 -17.73
N VAL A 43 -16.28 23.01 -17.91
CA VAL A 43 -16.06 21.55 -17.99
C VAL A 43 -16.48 20.86 -16.70
N LEU A 44 -16.00 21.33 -15.53
CA LEU A 44 -16.28 20.71 -14.23
C LEU A 44 -17.79 20.64 -13.95
N THR A 45 -18.53 21.68 -14.32
CA THR A 45 -19.98 21.80 -14.07
C THR A 45 -20.86 21.19 -15.16
N ALA A 46 -20.28 20.77 -16.30
CA ALA A 46 -21.03 20.18 -17.42
C ALA A 46 -21.35 18.68 -17.24
N ALA A 47 -20.68 17.97 -16.33
CA ALA A 47 -20.93 16.54 -16.10
C ALA A 47 -22.22 16.34 -15.28
N PRO A 48 -23.33 15.84 -15.87
CA PRO A 48 -24.65 15.84 -15.22
C PRO A 48 -24.71 14.96 -13.96
N ASN A 49 -23.98 13.85 -13.98
CA ASN A 49 -23.86 12.91 -12.87
C ASN A 49 -22.57 13.14 -12.05
N GLY A 50 -21.83 14.22 -12.32
CA GLY A 50 -20.54 14.47 -11.70
C GLY A 50 -19.42 13.58 -12.24
N TRP A 51 -18.34 13.51 -11.46
CA TRP A 51 -17.06 12.92 -11.81
C TRP A 51 -16.67 11.84 -10.81
N ALA A 52 -16.05 10.75 -11.28
CA ALA A 52 -15.27 9.84 -10.47
C ALA A 52 -13.80 10.29 -10.47
N MET A 53 -13.31 10.75 -9.33
CA MET A 53 -11.95 11.21 -9.08
C MET A 53 -11.10 10.09 -8.48
N THR A 54 -9.97 9.79 -9.11
CA THR A 54 -9.00 8.79 -8.62
C THR A 54 -8.12 9.41 -7.54
N MET A 55 -8.52 9.32 -6.27
CA MET A 55 -7.82 9.94 -5.16
C MET A 55 -6.62 9.11 -4.71
N TYR A 56 -5.43 9.71 -4.73
CA TYR A 56 -4.19 9.13 -4.22
C TYR A 56 -3.53 10.12 -3.27
N GLY A 57 -3.04 9.61 -2.14
CA GLY A 57 -2.10 10.31 -1.27
C GLY A 57 -0.72 9.66 -1.37
N ASP A 58 -0.21 9.15 -0.26
CA ASP A 58 0.91 8.22 -0.28
C ASP A 58 0.52 6.98 -1.10
N LEU A 59 1.36 6.66 -2.08
CA LEU A 59 1.16 5.56 -2.99
C LEU A 59 1.20 4.20 -2.26
N ASP A 60 1.76 4.15 -1.05
CA ASP A 60 1.78 2.98 -0.17
C ASP A 60 0.38 2.58 0.35
N PHE A 61 -0.66 3.40 0.14
CA PHE A 61 -2.06 3.01 0.36
C PHE A 61 -2.80 2.55 -0.90
N GLY A 62 -2.33 2.94 -2.09
CA GLY A 62 -3.06 2.82 -3.34
C GLY A 62 -4.15 3.88 -3.52
N GLY A 63 -4.99 3.71 -4.55
CA GLY A 63 -5.95 4.72 -4.98
C GLY A 63 -7.38 4.45 -4.51
N PHE A 64 -8.12 5.53 -4.27
CA PHE A 64 -9.50 5.50 -3.82
C PHE A 64 -10.45 6.30 -4.70
N ASN A 65 -11.73 5.96 -4.72
CA ASN A 65 -12.75 6.68 -5.48
C ASN A 65 -13.40 7.77 -4.63
N VAL A 66 -13.29 9.01 -5.10
CA VAL A 66 -14.06 10.16 -4.61
C VAL A 66 -14.97 10.64 -5.73
N LEU A 67 -16.26 10.78 -5.46
CA LEU A 67 -17.24 11.26 -6.43
C LEU A 67 -17.52 12.73 -6.17
N CYS A 68 -17.44 13.57 -7.20
CA CYS A 68 -17.58 15.01 -7.09
C CYS A 68 -18.61 15.54 -8.10
N LYS A 69 -19.54 16.39 -7.66
CA LYS A 69 -20.43 17.16 -8.54
C LYS A 69 -20.30 18.64 -8.24
N PHE A 70 -19.78 19.38 -9.20
CA PHE A 70 -19.49 20.80 -9.09
C PHE A 70 -20.67 21.65 -9.57
N GLU A 71 -20.92 22.75 -8.88
CA GLU A 71 -21.90 23.76 -9.26
C GLU A 71 -21.20 25.11 -9.52
N LYS A 72 -21.77 25.93 -10.41
CA LYS A 72 -21.20 27.25 -10.77
C LYS A 72 -21.12 28.24 -9.60
N ASN A 73 -21.84 27.99 -8.52
CA ASN A 73 -21.86 28.81 -7.30
C ASN A 73 -20.72 28.47 -6.32
N GLY A 74 -19.77 27.60 -6.71
CA GLY A 74 -18.67 27.18 -5.84
C GLY A 74 -19.00 26.01 -4.91
N LYS A 75 -20.21 25.45 -4.97
CA LYS A 75 -20.55 24.25 -4.20
C LYS A 75 -20.06 22.99 -4.90
N VAL A 76 -19.58 22.04 -4.11
CA VAL A 76 -19.28 20.69 -4.58
C VAL A 76 -19.96 19.67 -3.66
N THR A 77 -20.76 18.79 -4.26
CA THR A 77 -21.26 17.60 -3.55
C THR A 77 -20.21 16.50 -3.66
N ILE A 78 -19.99 15.76 -2.58
CA ILE A 78 -18.93 14.76 -2.45
C ILE A 78 -19.50 13.46 -1.88
N ALA A 79 -19.05 12.33 -2.41
CA ALA A 79 -19.16 11.00 -1.81
C ALA A 79 -17.85 10.24 -1.99
N ASN A 80 -17.64 9.13 -1.28
CA ASN A 80 -16.47 8.29 -1.49
C ASN A 80 -16.78 6.83 -1.11
N GLU A 81 -15.87 5.93 -1.46
CA GLU A 81 -16.01 4.48 -1.19
C GLU A 81 -15.68 4.02 0.24
N LYS A 82 -15.23 4.93 1.11
CA LYS A 82 -14.88 4.66 2.51
C LYS A 82 -16.05 4.84 3.47
N PHE A 83 -17.11 5.52 3.04
CA PHE A 83 -18.36 5.70 3.77
C PHE A 83 -19.48 4.89 3.10
N ALA A 84 -20.67 4.86 3.70
CA ALA A 84 -21.82 4.18 3.09
C ALA A 84 -22.13 4.80 1.72
N ALA A 85 -22.51 3.97 0.74
CA ALA A 85 -22.59 4.34 -0.67
C ALA A 85 -23.60 5.47 -0.98
N ASP A 86 -24.56 5.70 -0.09
CA ASP A 86 -25.58 6.76 -0.14
C ASP A 86 -25.20 8.02 0.66
N THR A 87 -24.07 8.01 1.37
CA THR A 87 -23.60 9.14 2.17
C THR A 87 -22.97 10.20 1.28
N THR A 88 -23.49 11.41 1.36
CA THR A 88 -22.97 12.58 0.64
C THR A 88 -22.79 13.77 1.57
N ALA A 89 -21.82 14.63 1.27
CA ALA A 89 -21.62 15.90 1.95
C ALA A 89 -21.43 17.02 0.93
N VAL A 90 -21.83 18.25 1.29
CA VAL A 90 -21.58 19.44 0.48
C VAL A 90 -20.41 20.20 1.08
N SER A 91 -19.52 20.67 0.22
CA SER A 91 -18.35 21.50 0.53
C SER A 91 -18.29 22.67 -0.45
N HIS A 92 -17.23 23.47 -0.36
CA HIS A 92 -16.91 24.55 -1.28
C HIS A 92 -15.64 24.22 -2.07
N PHE A 93 -15.61 24.67 -3.33
CA PHE A 93 -14.44 24.65 -4.18
C PHE A 93 -14.25 25.99 -4.86
N LYS A 94 -13.01 26.26 -5.24
CA LYS A 94 -12.66 27.42 -6.05
C LYS A 94 -11.60 27.08 -7.09
N LEU A 95 -11.57 27.88 -8.15
CA LEU A 95 -10.50 27.88 -9.14
C LEU A 95 -9.64 29.13 -8.93
N GLU A 96 -8.38 28.92 -8.56
CA GLU A 96 -7.42 30.01 -8.32
C GLU A 96 -6.26 29.97 -9.29
N GLN A 97 -5.62 31.12 -9.50
CA GLN A 97 -4.49 31.27 -10.39
C GLN A 97 -3.19 31.20 -9.59
N SER A 98 -2.42 30.12 -9.74
CA SER A 98 -1.12 29.95 -9.10
C SER A 98 -0.22 29.01 -9.91
N SER A 99 0.63 29.59 -10.77
CA SER A 99 1.46 28.84 -11.73
C SER A 99 0.63 27.80 -12.50
N GLY A 100 -0.50 28.24 -13.06
CA GLY A 100 -1.57 27.40 -13.61
C GLY A 100 -2.91 27.64 -12.89
N VAL A 101 -3.97 26.95 -13.33
CA VAL A 101 -5.27 26.97 -12.64
C VAL A 101 -5.28 25.86 -11.60
N ILE A 102 -5.54 26.21 -10.34
CA ILE A 102 -5.63 25.31 -9.20
C ILE A 102 -7.10 25.12 -8.84
N LEU A 103 -7.55 23.87 -8.78
CA LEU A 103 -8.79 23.46 -8.13
C LEU A 103 -8.51 23.22 -6.65
N SER A 104 -9.11 24.02 -5.77
CA SER A 104 -8.95 23.90 -4.32
C SER A 104 -10.28 23.56 -3.66
N PHE A 105 -10.27 22.56 -2.78
CA PHE A 105 -11.34 22.27 -1.83
C PHE A 105 -11.01 23.01 -0.53
N ASP A 106 -11.67 24.13 -0.28
CA ASP A 106 -11.26 25.11 0.74
C ASP A 106 -12.22 25.22 1.94
N GLU A 107 -13.23 24.35 2.00
CA GLU A 107 -14.08 24.16 3.17
C GLU A 107 -13.99 22.73 3.69
N TYR A 108 -13.85 22.56 5.01
CA TYR A 108 -13.77 21.24 5.62
C TYR A 108 -15.00 20.39 5.28
N CYS A 109 -14.74 19.17 4.84
CA CYS A 109 -15.74 18.17 4.51
C CYS A 109 -15.17 16.81 4.87
N GLU A 110 -15.78 16.13 5.83
CA GLU A 110 -15.30 14.85 6.37
C GLU A 110 -15.07 13.81 5.26
N LEU A 111 -15.96 13.74 4.27
CA LEU A 111 -15.82 12.78 3.17
C LEU A 111 -14.62 13.06 2.26
N PHE A 112 -14.22 14.32 2.10
CA PHE A 112 -13.05 14.66 1.29
C PHE A 112 -11.76 14.61 2.11
N HIS A 113 -11.81 15.18 3.32
CA HIS A 113 -10.64 15.34 4.20
C HIS A 113 -10.20 14.03 4.84
N TYR A 114 -11.03 12.98 4.84
CA TYR A 114 -10.64 11.62 5.23
C TYR A 114 -9.29 11.17 4.62
N PHE A 115 -8.98 11.58 3.38
CA PHE A 115 -7.74 11.21 2.68
C PHE A 115 -6.53 12.11 3.01
N SER A 116 -6.73 13.19 3.75
CA SER A 116 -5.68 14.13 4.17
C SER A 116 -5.51 14.21 5.69
N ASP A 117 -6.49 13.74 6.46
CA ASP A 117 -6.48 13.79 7.91
C ASP A 117 -5.33 12.92 8.48
N PRO A 118 -4.62 13.39 9.53
CA PRO A 118 -3.49 12.67 10.10
C PRO A 118 -3.85 11.29 10.66
N VAL A 119 -5.04 11.17 11.28
CA VAL A 119 -5.54 9.92 11.85
C VAL A 119 -7.05 9.84 11.63
N ASN A 120 -7.49 8.71 11.08
CA ASN A 120 -8.89 8.42 10.83
C ASN A 120 -9.46 7.53 11.93
N ASN A 121 -10.76 7.68 12.21
CA ASN A 121 -11.44 6.92 13.25
C ASN A 121 -11.45 5.40 13.02
N ASP A 122 -11.34 4.95 11.77
CA ASP A 122 -11.24 3.52 11.42
C ASP A 122 -9.80 2.96 11.59
N GLY A 123 -8.87 3.80 12.04
CA GLY A 123 -7.47 3.45 12.24
C GLY A 123 -6.73 3.09 10.96
N TYR A 124 -7.29 3.34 9.76
CA TYR A 124 -6.71 2.87 8.51
C TYR A 124 -5.29 3.42 8.27
N ASN A 125 -5.07 4.68 8.63
CA ASN A 125 -3.81 5.40 8.50
C ASN A 125 -3.07 5.58 9.84
N SER A 126 -3.49 4.88 10.91
CA SER A 126 -2.95 5.09 12.26
C SER A 126 -1.47 4.72 12.43
N GLN A 127 -0.88 4.08 11.43
CA GLN A 127 0.53 3.65 11.43
C GLN A 127 1.45 4.63 10.72
N THR A 128 0.92 5.75 10.20
CA THR A 128 1.69 6.76 9.46
C THR A 128 1.58 8.12 10.13
N GLU A 129 2.70 8.83 10.26
CA GLU A 129 2.74 10.17 10.88
C GLU A 129 1.95 11.23 10.09
N ASN A 130 1.72 11.01 8.79
CA ASN A 130 1.12 11.98 7.87
C ASN A 130 -0.29 11.58 7.38
N GLY A 131 -0.91 10.57 7.97
CA GLY A 131 -2.17 10.02 7.49
C GLY A 131 -2.07 9.46 6.07
N PHE A 132 -3.16 9.56 5.29
CA PHE A 132 -3.16 9.11 3.89
C PHE A 132 -2.33 10.01 2.97
N GLY A 133 -2.06 11.26 3.33
CA GLY A 133 -1.20 12.17 2.57
C GLY A 133 -1.78 12.72 1.26
N ALA A 134 -3.10 12.69 1.04
CA ALA A 134 -3.70 13.30 -0.15
C ALA A 134 -3.69 14.84 -0.10
N ASP A 135 -3.64 15.46 -1.28
CA ASP A 135 -3.70 16.91 -1.44
C ASP A 135 -5.15 17.43 -1.40
N LEU A 136 -5.31 18.71 -1.05
CA LEU A 136 -6.59 19.43 -1.11
C LEU A 136 -6.67 20.41 -2.30
N GLU A 137 -5.53 20.61 -2.95
CA GLU A 137 -5.35 21.57 -4.03
C GLU A 137 -4.68 20.88 -5.23
N PHE A 138 -5.23 21.04 -6.42
CA PHE A 138 -4.78 20.34 -7.61
C PHE A 138 -4.60 21.28 -8.78
N ARG A 139 -3.41 21.29 -9.37
CA ARG A 139 -3.17 21.98 -10.64
C ARG A 139 -3.82 21.21 -11.78
N ILE A 140 -4.72 21.87 -12.50
CA ILE A 140 -5.35 21.30 -13.70
C ILE A 140 -4.34 21.33 -14.85
N ILE A 141 -4.00 20.14 -15.36
CA ILE A 141 -3.11 19.96 -16.51
C ILE A 141 -3.92 20.01 -17.82
N SER A 142 -5.07 19.34 -17.84
CA SER A 142 -6.01 19.37 -18.96
C SER A 142 -7.43 19.11 -18.49
N ALA A 143 -8.41 19.75 -19.13
CA ALA A 143 -9.83 19.52 -18.87
C ALA A 143 -10.61 19.44 -20.20
N SER A 144 -11.41 18.39 -20.33
CA SER A 144 -12.28 18.07 -21.46
C SER A 144 -13.53 17.36 -20.96
N ALA A 145 -14.52 17.15 -21.83
CA ALA A 145 -15.71 16.37 -21.48
C ALA A 145 -15.38 14.93 -21.06
N ASP A 146 -14.32 14.34 -21.61
CA ASP A 146 -13.95 12.95 -21.38
C ASP A 146 -13.13 12.76 -20.10
N SER A 147 -12.30 13.74 -19.74
CA SER A 147 -11.48 13.69 -18.53
C SER A 147 -10.96 15.05 -18.09
N VAL A 148 -10.70 15.16 -16.79
CA VAL A 148 -9.88 16.22 -16.19
C VAL A 148 -8.66 15.58 -15.53
N VAL A 149 -7.47 15.95 -16.00
CA VAL A 149 -6.19 15.44 -15.49
C VAL A 149 -5.54 16.53 -14.66
N MET A 150 -5.14 16.17 -13.45
CA MET A 150 -4.62 17.11 -12.45
C MET A 150 -3.38 16.55 -11.75
N ARG A 151 -2.66 17.43 -11.07
CA ARG A 151 -1.52 17.12 -10.20
C ARG A 151 -1.73 17.76 -8.84
N GLY A 152 -1.53 17.02 -7.77
CA GLY A 152 -1.53 17.56 -6.42
C GLY A 152 -0.52 18.70 -6.28
N LYS A 153 -0.90 19.80 -5.63
CA LYS A 153 -0.05 20.99 -5.48
C LYS A 153 1.14 20.76 -4.56
N LYS A 154 1.01 19.91 -3.53
CA LYS A 154 2.04 19.65 -2.53
C LYS A 154 2.86 18.41 -2.89
N HIS A 155 2.21 17.33 -3.35
CA HIS A 155 2.89 16.04 -3.59
C HIS A 155 3.06 15.68 -5.07
N ASP A 156 2.57 16.50 -6.02
CA ASP A 156 2.62 16.26 -7.47
C ASP A 156 2.00 14.91 -7.92
N THR A 157 1.17 14.31 -7.07
CA THR A 157 0.45 13.06 -7.34
C THR A 157 -0.56 13.27 -8.46
N LYS A 158 -0.56 12.38 -9.46
CA LYS A 158 -1.47 12.45 -10.61
C LYS A 158 -2.87 12.03 -10.19
N ILE A 159 -3.84 12.89 -10.43
CA ILE A 159 -5.25 12.63 -10.18
C ILE A 159 -6.03 12.78 -11.48
N VAL A 160 -6.97 11.87 -11.74
CA VAL A 160 -7.81 11.91 -12.93
C VAL A 160 -9.27 11.87 -12.50
N MET A 161 -10.06 12.75 -13.10
CA MET A 161 -11.51 12.71 -13.04
C MET A 161 -12.07 12.20 -14.36
N THR A 162 -12.95 11.21 -14.28
CA THR A 162 -13.69 10.65 -15.42
C THR A 162 -15.18 10.91 -15.20
N PRO A 163 -15.96 11.35 -16.20
CA PRO A 163 -17.38 11.61 -16.00
C PRO A 163 -18.12 10.31 -15.64
N LEU A 164 -19.06 10.39 -14.71
CA LEU A 164 -19.95 9.28 -14.38
C LEU A 164 -21.04 9.16 -15.46
N THR A 165 -21.13 8.01 -16.12
CA THR A 165 -22.22 7.70 -17.04
C THR A 165 -23.36 7.01 -16.29
N ASP A 166 -24.60 7.25 -16.72
CA ASP A 166 -25.76 6.47 -16.28
C ASP A 166 -26.24 5.63 -17.46
N ASP A 167 -25.98 4.34 -17.41
CA ASP A 167 -26.40 3.39 -18.44
C ASP A 167 -27.74 2.72 -18.07
N THR A 168 -28.40 3.14 -16.99
CA THR A 168 -29.62 2.48 -16.48
C THR A 168 -30.89 3.16 -16.94
N THR A 169 -31.88 2.36 -17.32
CA THR A 169 -33.25 2.81 -17.59
C THR A 169 -34.14 2.78 -16.34
N GLU A 170 -33.61 2.40 -15.18
CA GLU A 170 -34.37 2.20 -13.94
C GLU A 170 -34.03 3.25 -12.87
N ILE A 171 -35.06 3.96 -12.40
CA ILE A 171 -34.98 5.10 -11.48
C ILE A 171 -35.20 4.60 -10.05
N THR A 172 -34.23 3.92 -9.44
CA THR A 172 -34.36 3.49 -8.02
C THR A 172 -33.15 3.78 -7.14
N ASP A 173 -31.94 3.94 -7.68
CA ASP A 173 -30.72 4.24 -6.93
C ASP A 173 -29.97 5.45 -7.52
N SER A 174 -29.32 6.27 -6.69
CA SER A 174 -28.37 7.29 -7.16
C SER A 174 -27.24 6.61 -7.95
N VAL A 175 -26.87 7.16 -9.11
CA VAL A 175 -25.72 6.72 -9.94
C VAL A 175 -24.45 6.55 -9.09
N TRP A 176 -24.29 7.38 -8.07
CA TRP A 176 -23.15 7.33 -7.14
C TRP A 176 -23.18 6.11 -6.24
N ALA A 177 -24.33 5.82 -5.63
CA ALA A 177 -24.48 4.67 -4.76
C ALA A 177 -24.28 3.36 -5.54
N LYS A 178 -24.79 3.30 -6.78
CA LYS A 178 -24.54 2.19 -7.70
C LYS A 178 -23.05 2.01 -7.98
N TYR A 179 -22.37 3.08 -8.42
CA TYR A 179 -20.94 3.06 -8.71
C TYR A 179 -20.12 2.57 -7.50
N LEU A 180 -20.36 3.12 -6.31
CA LEU A 180 -19.62 2.76 -5.09
C LEU A 180 -19.88 1.31 -4.65
N ARG A 181 -21.11 0.80 -4.80
CA ARG A 181 -21.43 -0.62 -4.53
C ARG A 181 -20.76 -1.55 -5.53
N GLU A 182 -20.73 -1.20 -6.81
CA GLU A 182 -19.99 -1.96 -7.83
C GLU A 182 -18.49 -2.00 -7.53
N VAL A 183 -17.90 -0.86 -7.16
CA VAL A 183 -16.50 -0.80 -6.70
C VAL A 183 -16.27 -1.72 -5.51
N ALA A 184 -17.14 -1.69 -4.50
CA ALA A 184 -17.03 -2.56 -3.33
C ALA A 184 -17.15 -4.06 -3.70
N ALA A 185 -18.02 -4.40 -4.65
CA ALA A 185 -18.16 -5.77 -5.15
C ALA A 185 -16.89 -6.25 -5.86
N VAL A 186 -16.30 -5.43 -6.74
CA VAL A 186 -15.02 -5.74 -7.39
C VAL A 186 -13.91 -5.85 -6.35
N ALA A 187 -13.86 -4.94 -5.37
CA ALA A 187 -12.86 -4.95 -4.30
C ALA A 187 -12.87 -6.25 -3.48
N LYS A 188 -14.06 -6.77 -3.16
CA LYS A 188 -14.20 -8.07 -2.47
C LYS A 188 -13.52 -9.22 -3.22
N VAL A 189 -13.44 -9.14 -4.54
CA VAL A 189 -12.90 -10.19 -5.40
C VAL A 189 -11.42 -9.96 -5.72
N MET A 190 -11.04 -8.74 -6.11
CA MET A 190 -9.74 -8.44 -6.72
C MET A 190 -8.74 -7.76 -5.77
N GLN A 191 -9.18 -7.16 -4.66
CA GLN A 191 -8.28 -6.41 -3.76
C GLN A 191 -7.33 -7.32 -2.99
N LYS A 192 -7.79 -8.55 -2.68
CA LYS A 192 -7.09 -9.50 -1.82
C LYS A 192 -6.54 -10.69 -2.63
N GLY A 193 -5.58 -11.38 -2.04
CA GLY A 193 -5.03 -12.65 -2.54
C GLY A 193 -3.71 -12.52 -3.31
N SER A 194 -3.25 -13.65 -3.83
CA SER A 194 -2.11 -13.71 -4.73
C SER A 194 -2.58 -14.02 -6.14
N TYR A 195 -1.80 -13.60 -7.12
CA TYR A 195 -2.12 -13.78 -8.53
C TYR A 195 -0.86 -14.15 -9.31
N HIS A 196 -1.03 -15.00 -10.31
CA HIS A 196 -0.07 -15.13 -11.39
C HIS A 196 -0.48 -14.18 -12.52
N MET A 197 0.39 -13.22 -12.83
CA MET A 197 0.30 -12.48 -14.08
C MET A 197 1.06 -13.25 -15.15
N ILE A 198 0.36 -13.67 -16.20
CA ILE A 198 0.84 -14.62 -17.20
C ILE A 198 0.87 -13.94 -18.57
N ASN A 199 2.00 -14.08 -19.28
CA ASN A 199 2.18 -13.66 -20.67
C ASN A 199 2.89 -14.80 -21.42
N GLY A 200 2.12 -15.64 -22.11
CA GLY A 200 2.67 -16.85 -22.74
C GLY A 200 3.27 -17.81 -21.72
N THR A 201 4.59 -17.97 -21.74
CA THR A 201 5.34 -18.80 -20.78
C THR A 201 5.88 -18.02 -19.59
N ASP A 202 5.86 -16.70 -19.65
CA ASP A 202 6.34 -15.84 -18.57
C ASP A 202 5.27 -15.69 -17.51
N THR A 203 5.64 -15.91 -16.25
CA THR A 203 4.75 -15.79 -15.09
C THR A 203 5.39 -14.92 -14.03
N LEU A 204 4.61 -13.99 -13.49
CA LEU A 204 5.01 -13.15 -12.36
C LEU A 204 4.03 -13.33 -11.21
N LEU A 205 4.55 -13.68 -10.03
CA LEU A 205 3.75 -13.75 -8.81
C LEU A 205 3.50 -12.33 -8.25
N MET A 206 2.26 -11.90 -8.35
CA MET A 206 1.74 -10.62 -7.86
C MET A 206 1.02 -10.84 -6.53
N LYS A 207 1.56 -10.31 -5.43
CA LYS A 207 0.97 -10.43 -4.09
C LYS A 207 0.23 -9.16 -3.72
N ALA A 208 -1.08 -9.24 -3.51
CA ALA A 208 -1.84 -8.10 -3.03
C ALA A 208 -1.55 -7.85 -1.55
N ASN A 209 -1.40 -6.59 -1.17
CA ASN A 209 -1.41 -6.23 0.24
C ASN A 209 -2.83 -6.44 0.80
N LYS A 210 -2.95 -7.08 1.97
CA LYS A 210 -4.26 -7.41 2.58
C LYS A 210 -5.10 -6.18 2.93
N ARG A 211 -4.43 -5.05 3.20
CA ARG A 211 -5.05 -3.78 3.58
C ARG A 211 -5.04 -2.81 2.41
N ASN A 212 -3.85 -2.49 1.90
CA ASN A 212 -3.61 -1.43 0.93
C ASN A 212 -3.81 -1.91 -0.52
N ARG A 213 -4.15 -1.00 -1.43
CA ARG A 213 -4.38 -1.33 -2.85
C ARG A 213 -3.07 -1.32 -3.63
N ILE A 214 -2.21 -2.27 -3.28
CA ILE A 214 -0.87 -2.44 -3.85
C ILE A 214 -0.65 -3.90 -4.18
N PHE A 215 -0.08 -4.15 -5.35
CA PHE A 215 0.61 -5.41 -5.62
C PHE A 215 2.10 -5.27 -5.35
N SER A 216 2.71 -6.34 -4.87
CA SER A 216 4.16 -6.48 -4.89
C SER A 216 4.59 -7.70 -5.69
N TYR A 217 5.72 -7.57 -6.37
CA TYR A 217 6.38 -8.67 -7.07
C TYR A 217 7.89 -8.58 -6.90
N ILE A 218 8.59 -9.67 -7.19
CA ILE A 218 10.05 -9.74 -7.06
C ILE A 218 10.66 -10.06 -8.42
N THR A 219 11.69 -9.30 -8.81
CA THR A 219 12.57 -9.64 -9.92
C THR A 219 13.90 -10.16 -9.40
N VAL A 220 14.52 -11.08 -10.13
CA VAL A 220 15.84 -11.62 -9.80
C VAL A 220 16.80 -11.28 -10.93
N ASP A 221 17.93 -10.64 -10.63
CA ASP A 221 18.95 -10.33 -11.63
C ASP A 221 19.84 -11.55 -11.94
N SER A 222 20.77 -11.39 -12.89
CA SER A 222 21.68 -12.47 -13.30
C SER A 222 22.64 -12.94 -12.20
N LEU A 223 22.77 -12.19 -11.10
CA LEU A 223 23.60 -12.52 -9.94
C LEU A 223 22.79 -13.15 -8.81
N GLY A 224 21.47 -13.31 -8.99
CA GLY A 224 20.57 -13.85 -7.97
C GLY A 224 20.04 -12.80 -6.99
N ASN A 225 20.32 -11.51 -7.19
CA ASN A 225 19.82 -10.47 -6.29
C ASN A 225 18.32 -10.27 -6.51
N ARG A 226 17.57 -10.20 -5.42
CA ARG A 226 16.12 -10.05 -5.42
C ARG A 226 15.76 -8.57 -5.22
N THR A 227 14.98 -8.00 -6.13
CA THR A 227 14.42 -6.65 -6.00
C THR A 227 12.91 -6.75 -5.86
N LYS A 228 12.36 -6.19 -4.78
CA LYS A 228 10.91 -6.06 -4.58
C LYS A 228 10.42 -4.78 -5.27
N HIS A 229 9.35 -4.90 -6.03
CA HIS A 229 8.64 -3.79 -6.65
C HIS A 229 7.25 -3.69 -6.06
N THR A 230 6.71 -2.48 -5.96
CA THR A 230 5.33 -2.20 -5.55
C THR A 230 4.60 -1.48 -6.67
N VAL A 231 3.35 -1.87 -6.91
CA VAL A 231 2.50 -1.30 -7.96
C VAL A 231 1.16 -0.90 -7.33
N PRO A 232 0.97 0.40 -7.04
CA PRO A 232 -0.29 0.93 -6.55
C PRO A 232 -1.37 0.83 -7.63
N TYR A 233 -2.60 0.54 -7.21
CA TYR A 233 -3.75 0.49 -8.10
C TYR A 233 -4.98 1.14 -7.46
N ILE A 234 -5.98 1.42 -8.28
CA ILE A 234 -7.34 1.77 -7.88
C ILE A 234 -8.30 0.70 -8.39
N ILE A 235 -9.38 0.46 -7.65
CA ILE A 235 -10.46 -0.41 -8.06
C ILE A 235 -11.60 0.44 -8.64
N THR A 236 -12.15 0.00 -9.75
CA THR A 236 -13.28 0.62 -10.45
C THR A 236 -14.35 -0.46 -10.70
N PRO A 237 -15.57 -0.09 -11.11
CA PRO A 237 -16.56 -1.09 -11.51
C PRO A 237 -16.09 -2.02 -12.63
N LYS A 238 -15.13 -1.57 -13.46
CA LYS A 238 -14.58 -2.35 -14.58
C LYS A 238 -13.47 -3.31 -14.17
N GLY A 239 -12.91 -3.20 -12.96
CA GLY A 239 -11.72 -3.93 -12.54
C GLY A 239 -10.69 -3.04 -11.87
N LEU A 240 -9.43 -3.44 -11.89
CA LEU A 240 -8.33 -2.68 -11.28
C LEU A 240 -7.49 -1.95 -12.34
N SER A 241 -7.06 -0.73 -12.02
CA SER A 241 -6.18 0.09 -12.86
C SER A 241 -4.94 0.49 -12.08
N PHE A 242 -3.75 0.28 -12.66
CA PHE A 242 -2.50 0.71 -12.04
C PHE A 242 -2.35 2.23 -12.10
N TYR A 243 -1.79 2.80 -11.04
CA TYR A 243 -1.48 4.24 -10.97
C TYR A 243 -0.50 4.64 -12.09
N GLN A 244 0.53 3.82 -12.29
CA GLN A 244 1.45 3.89 -13.42
C GLN A 244 1.47 2.55 -14.15
N PRO A 245 1.25 2.54 -15.48
CA PRO A 245 1.47 1.35 -16.27
C PRO A 245 2.93 0.89 -16.18
N PHE A 246 3.15 -0.41 -16.24
CA PHE A 246 4.49 -0.99 -16.25
C PHE A 246 4.61 -2.05 -17.35
N THR A 247 5.84 -2.44 -17.69
CA THR A 247 6.09 -3.39 -18.78
C THR A 247 6.21 -4.81 -18.24
N PHE A 248 5.55 -5.77 -18.89
CA PHE A 248 5.72 -7.19 -18.64
C PHE A 248 5.95 -7.92 -19.97
N GLY A 249 7.14 -8.48 -20.15
CA GLY A 249 7.61 -8.91 -21.46
C GLY A 249 7.75 -7.71 -22.40
N LYS A 250 6.97 -7.67 -23.49
CA LYS A 250 6.94 -6.55 -24.46
C LYS A 250 5.70 -5.67 -24.35
N GLU A 251 4.78 -6.03 -23.48
CA GLU A 251 3.47 -5.37 -23.38
C GLU A 251 3.45 -4.38 -22.21
N THR A 252 2.69 -3.30 -22.37
CA THR A 252 2.42 -2.34 -21.30
C THR A 252 1.14 -2.75 -20.58
N VAL A 253 1.27 -3.10 -19.30
CA VAL A 253 0.16 -3.50 -18.44
C VAL A 253 -0.40 -2.26 -17.74
N LYS A 254 -1.68 -1.97 -17.96
CA LYS A 254 -2.39 -0.81 -17.40
C LYS A 254 -3.33 -1.18 -16.26
N GLY A 255 -3.84 -2.42 -16.26
CA GLY A 255 -4.88 -2.87 -15.36
C GLY A 255 -5.53 -4.16 -15.87
N PHE A 256 -6.49 -4.67 -15.13
CA PHE A 256 -7.18 -5.93 -15.41
C PHE A 256 -8.68 -5.76 -15.27
N ASN A 257 -9.42 -6.31 -16.23
CA ASN A 257 -10.87 -6.24 -16.28
C ASN A 257 -11.48 -7.25 -15.31
N TYR A 258 -12.41 -6.78 -14.49
CA TYR A 258 -13.23 -7.62 -13.66
C TYR A 258 -14.14 -8.50 -14.52
N ALA A 259 -14.20 -9.77 -14.17
CA ALA A 259 -15.16 -10.72 -14.69
C ALA A 259 -15.80 -11.44 -13.51
N ALA A 260 -17.12 -11.30 -13.36
CA ALA A 260 -17.86 -11.98 -12.30
C ALA A 260 -17.66 -13.50 -12.40
N ASP A 261 -17.53 -14.15 -11.24
CA ASP A 261 -17.34 -15.60 -11.10
C ASP A 261 -16.11 -16.18 -11.84
N SER A 262 -15.17 -15.33 -12.25
CA SER A 262 -13.90 -15.73 -12.85
C SER A 262 -12.77 -15.69 -11.82
N GLU A 263 -11.81 -16.60 -11.98
CA GLU A 263 -10.48 -16.54 -11.34
C GLU A 263 -9.40 -16.04 -12.31
N LYS A 264 -9.76 -15.73 -13.57
CA LYS A 264 -8.85 -15.20 -14.61
C LYS A 264 -9.38 -13.86 -15.13
N TYR A 265 -8.51 -12.86 -15.14
CA TYR A 265 -8.86 -11.49 -15.54
C TYR A 265 -7.97 -11.04 -16.68
N GLU A 266 -8.58 -10.68 -17.81
CA GLU A 266 -7.85 -10.18 -18.98
C GLU A 266 -7.38 -8.74 -18.77
N GLN A 267 -6.22 -8.40 -19.31
CA GLN A 267 -5.72 -7.04 -19.28
C GLN A 267 -6.70 -6.05 -19.95
N ASP A 268 -6.76 -4.82 -19.44
CA ASP A 268 -7.43 -3.72 -20.12
C ASP A 268 -6.70 -3.32 -21.43
N GLY A 269 -7.46 -3.28 -22.54
CA GLY A 269 -7.04 -2.78 -23.85
C GLY A 269 -6.16 -3.69 -24.71
N ALA A 270 -5.62 -4.81 -24.21
CA ALA A 270 -4.79 -5.74 -24.98
C ALA A 270 -5.09 -7.21 -24.63
N LYS A 271 -5.01 -8.10 -25.63
CA LYS A 271 -5.24 -9.55 -25.45
C LYS A 271 -3.92 -10.27 -25.18
N GLY A 272 -3.94 -11.26 -24.29
CA GLY A 272 -2.83 -12.20 -24.10
C GLY A 272 -2.10 -12.10 -22.76
N ILE A 273 -2.40 -11.09 -21.94
CA ILE A 273 -1.95 -11.02 -20.54
C ILE A 273 -3.14 -11.25 -19.62
N VAL A 274 -2.99 -12.24 -18.74
CA VAL A 274 -4.02 -12.67 -17.80
C VAL A 274 -3.50 -12.53 -16.37
N LEU A 275 -4.31 -11.99 -15.48
CA LEU A 275 -4.14 -12.07 -14.05
C LEU A 275 -5.00 -13.22 -13.52
N GLU A 276 -4.38 -14.32 -13.14
CA GLU A 276 -5.03 -15.52 -12.62
C GLU A 276 -4.86 -15.60 -11.11
N LYS A 277 -5.96 -15.79 -10.36
CA LYS A 277 -5.89 -16.02 -8.93
C LYS A 277 -5.04 -17.22 -8.62
N PHE A 278 -4.17 -17.04 -7.65
CA PHE A 278 -3.28 -18.05 -7.15
C PHE A 278 -3.43 -18.14 -5.63
N THR A 279 -3.55 -19.36 -5.14
CA THR A 279 -3.56 -19.64 -3.72
C THR A 279 -2.25 -20.33 -3.38
N PRO A 280 -1.29 -19.63 -2.73
CA PRO A 280 -0.03 -20.22 -2.34
C PRO A 280 -0.26 -21.36 -1.34
N ASP A 281 0.70 -22.28 -1.29
CA ASP A 281 0.71 -23.36 -0.31
C ASP A 281 0.84 -22.80 1.12
N LEU A 282 0.33 -23.50 2.15
CA LEU A 282 0.30 -22.99 3.52
C LEU A 282 1.69 -22.68 4.07
N ASN A 283 2.69 -23.46 3.66
CA ASN A 283 4.07 -23.21 4.05
C ASN A 283 4.65 -21.95 3.37
N GLU A 284 4.30 -21.66 2.12
CA GLU A 284 4.63 -20.39 1.45
C GLU A 284 3.93 -19.21 2.14
N GLN A 285 2.64 -19.36 2.48
CA GLN A 285 1.87 -18.33 3.17
C GLN A 285 2.45 -17.99 4.56
N LEU A 286 3.04 -18.95 5.27
CA LEU A 286 3.78 -18.70 6.51
C LEU A 286 5.00 -17.81 6.29
N ILE A 287 5.79 -18.08 5.24
CA ILE A 287 7.01 -17.32 4.94
C ILE A 287 6.69 -15.89 4.50
N ASP A 288 5.67 -15.75 3.66
CA ASP A 288 5.34 -14.49 3.00
C ASP A 288 4.49 -13.54 3.84
N GLY A 289 3.76 -14.08 4.82
CA GLY A 289 2.89 -13.31 5.69
C GLY A 289 3.62 -12.67 6.88
N ALA A 290 2.93 -11.75 7.53
CA ALA A 290 3.25 -11.26 8.86
C ALA A 290 2.24 -11.86 9.83
N TRP A 291 2.70 -12.77 10.68
CA TRP A 291 1.87 -13.61 11.51
C TRP A 291 2.14 -13.33 12.99
N PHE A 292 1.16 -12.76 13.67
CA PHE A 292 1.30 -12.26 15.03
C PHE A 292 1.09 -13.36 16.07
N ILE A 293 1.80 -13.23 17.19
CA ILE A 293 1.77 -14.21 18.26
C ILE A 293 1.02 -13.63 19.45
N SER A 294 0.20 -14.45 20.10
CA SER A 294 -0.33 -14.19 21.44
C SER A 294 0.06 -15.35 22.36
N GLN A 295 0.45 -15.05 23.60
CA GLN A 295 0.75 -16.07 24.60
C GLN A 295 -0.44 -17.01 24.82
N ASP A 296 -1.67 -16.51 24.74
CA ASP A 296 -2.88 -17.32 24.94
C ASP A 296 -3.03 -18.40 23.88
N ASN A 297 -2.53 -18.15 22.67
CA ASN A 297 -2.59 -19.04 21.51
C ASN A 297 -1.46 -20.09 21.45
N LEU A 298 -0.64 -20.17 22.50
CA LEU A 298 0.44 -21.14 22.63
C LEU A 298 0.01 -22.37 23.44
N GLY A 299 0.32 -23.55 22.90
CA GLY A 299 0.23 -24.84 23.58
C GLY A 299 1.21 -24.94 24.75
N THR A 300 1.04 -25.97 25.60
CA THR A 300 1.76 -26.10 26.87
C THR A 300 3.29 -26.09 26.71
N PHE A 301 3.81 -26.66 25.63
CA PHE A 301 5.25 -26.64 25.35
C PHE A 301 5.74 -25.21 25.11
N ALA A 302 5.19 -24.49 24.12
CA ALA A 302 5.61 -23.15 23.76
C ALA A 302 5.39 -22.15 24.90
N LYS A 303 4.23 -22.24 25.56
CA LYS A 303 3.82 -21.34 26.65
C LYS A 303 4.81 -21.33 27.81
N ARG A 304 5.48 -22.45 28.14
CA ARG A 304 6.48 -22.49 29.21
C ARG A 304 7.73 -21.66 28.89
N TYR A 305 8.18 -21.68 27.64
CA TYR A 305 9.33 -20.91 27.18
C TYR A 305 8.96 -19.43 27.12
N TRP A 306 7.79 -19.11 26.59
CA TRP A 306 7.28 -17.74 26.53
C TRP A 306 7.04 -17.10 27.90
N ASN A 307 6.60 -17.87 28.90
CA ASN A 307 6.53 -17.39 30.28
C ASN A 307 7.91 -17.05 30.85
N ARG A 308 8.93 -17.85 30.52
CA ARG A 308 10.32 -17.60 30.93
C ARG A 308 10.90 -16.39 30.22
N LEU A 309 10.63 -16.22 28.92
CA LEU A 309 10.94 -15.01 28.16
C LEU A 309 10.34 -13.78 28.83
N ARG A 310 9.02 -13.78 29.09
CA ARG A 310 8.33 -12.66 29.75
C ARG A 310 8.99 -12.29 31.08
N GLY A 311 9.22 -13.29 31.94
CA GLY A 311 9.88 -13.06 33.24
C GLY A 311 11.28 -12.47 33.09
N ASN A 312 12.05 -12.92 32.11
CA ASN A 312 13.38 -12.39 31.82
C ASN A 312 13.34 -10.95 31.27
N MET A 313 12.42 -10.65 30.35
CA MET A 313 12.27 -9.32 29.79
C MET A 313 11.91 -8.28 30.86
N LEU A 314 10.97 -8.63 31.74
CA LEU A 314 10.54 -7.76 32.84
C LEU A 314 11.65 -7.56 33.89
N ASN A 315 12.26 -8.66 34.35
CA ASN A 315 13.13 -8.62 35.53
C ASN A 315 14.61 -8.35 35.22
N LYS A 316 15.05 -8.61 33.99
CA LYS A 316 16.46 -8.45 33.59
C LYS A 316 16.68 -7.42 32.51
N ALA A 317 15.77 -7.34 31.54
CA ALA A 317 15.88 -6.40 30.42
C ALA A 317 15.06 -5.11 30.60
N ASN A 318 14.37 -4.96 31.75
CA ASN A 318 13.59 -3.77 32.07
C ASN A 318 12.55 -3.41 31.00
N SER A 319 11.97 -4.39 30.30
CA SER A 319 11.19 -4.14 29.08
C SER A 319 9.91 -4.98 29.01
N TYR A 320 8.85 -4.40 28.47
CA TYR A 320 7.71 -5.13 27.92
C TYR A 320 8.00 -5.60 26.49
N ILE A 321 7.22 -6.55 25.99
CA ILE A 321 7.18 -6.90 24.57
C ILE A 321 5.88 -6.31 24.01
N MET A 322 5.99 -5.38 23.07
CA MET A 322 4.83 -4.70 22.47
C MET A 322 4.25 -5.47 21.29
N TYR A 323 5.08 -6.17 20.51
CA TYR A 323 4.61 -7.08 19.47
C TYR A 323 5.57 -8.26 19.34
N ALA A 324 5.07 -9.35 18.75
CA ALA A 324 5.88 -10.46 18.27
C ALA A 324 5.27 -11.01 16.98
N VAL A 325 6.09 -11.16 15.94
CA VAL A 325 5.64 -11.49 14.58
C VAL A 325 6.61 -12.48 13.93
N VAL A 326 6.07 -13.54 13.32
CA VAL A 326 6.78 -14.44 12.41
C VAL A 326 6.55 -13.96 10.99
N GLY A 327 7.60 -13.85 10.19
CA GLY A 327 7.47 -13.45 8.80
C GLY A 327 8.81 -13.09 8.16
N THR A 328 8.76 -12.62 6.91
CA THR A 328 9.94 -12.15 6.18
C THR A 328 10.13 -10.65 6.30
N TRP A 329 11.25 -10.24 6.89
CA TRP A 329 11.69 -8.85 7.03
C TRP A 329 13.07 -8.68 6.39
N ARG A 330 13.27 -7.62 5.58
CA ARG A 330 14.53 -7.36 4.87
C ARG A 330 15.11 -8.58 4.12
N ASN A 331 14.23 -9.38 3.50
CA ASN A 331 14.56 -10.63 2.79
C ASN A 331 15.09 -11.77 3.68
N ARG A 332 14.85 -11.72 5.00
CA ARG A 332 15.15 -12.77 5.96
C ARG A 332 13.87 -13.22 6.65
N PHE A 333 13.58 -14.51 6.62
CA PHE A 333 12.47 -15.09 7.37
C PHE A 333 12.89 -15.31 8.82
N GLY A 334 12.02 -14.99 9.77
CA GLY A 334 12.35 -15.14 11.18
C GLY A 334 11.25 -14.72 12.13
N LEU A 335 11.64 -14.61 13.40
CA LEU A 335 10.84 -14.04 14.48
C LEU A 335 11.37 -12.64 14.80
N SER A 336 10.48 -11.65 14.78
CA SER A 336 10.76 -10.28 15.22
C SER A 336 9.94 -9.97 16.47
N ILE A 337 10.59 -9.39 17.47
CA ILE A 337 9.96 -8.90 18.70
C ILE A 337 10.22 -7.41 18.86
N GLY A 338 9.25 -6.71 19.45
CA GLY A 338 9.32 -5.29 19.72
C GLY A 338 9.45 -4.95 21.20
N PRO A 339 10.64 -5.00 21.82
CA PRO A 339 10.84 -4.56 23.19
C PRO A 339 10.57 -3.05 23.36
N VAL A 340 9.97 -2.70 24.49
CA VAL A 340 9.80 -1.31 24.92
C VAL A 340 10.23 -1.27 26.39
N ASP A 341 11.11 -0.33 26.74
CA ASP A 341 11.51 -0.08 28.14
C ASP A 341 10.26 0.04 29.01
N LYS A 342 10.25 -0.40 30.26
CA LYS A 342 9.04 -0.39 31.12
C LYS A 342 8.83 0.94 31.86
N ASP A 343 9.89 1.71 32.04
CA ASP A 343 9.90 2.90 32.92
C ASP A 343 9.71 4.19 32.11
N GLU A 344 10.16 4.23 30.85
CA GLU A 344 10.01 5.39 29.97
C GLU A 344 9.83 4.97 28.50
N TYR A 345 8.76 5.46 27.84
CA TYR A 345 8.54 5.19 26.43
C TYR A 345 9.56 5.97 25.56
N LYS A 346 10.64 5.30 25.19
CA LYS A 346 11.71 5.84 24.31
C LYS A 346 11.54 5.43 22.84
N GLY A 347 10.43 4.79 22.51
CA GLY A 347 10.21 4.11 21.25
C GLY A 347 10.41 2.60 21.36
N ILE A 348 10.25 1.94 20.22
CA ILE A 348 10.22 0.48 20.13
C ILE A 348 11.55 0.00 19.55
N TYR A 349 12.22 -0.89 20.26
CA TYR A 349 13.39 -1.60 19.74
C TYR A 349 12.93 -2.75 18.85
N ILE A 350 13.73 -3.13 17.86
CA ILE A 350 13.45 -4.24 16.95
C ILE A 350 14.53 -5.28 17.17
N SER A 351 14.17 -6.48 17.63
CA SER A 351 15.09 -7.61 17.80
C SER A 351 14.63 -8.77 16.92
N GLU A 352 15.50 -9.22 16.01
CA GLU A 352 15.15 -10.23 15.01
C GLU A 352 16.07 -11.43 15.10
N ILE A 353 15.49 -12.61 14.87
CA ILE A 353 16.18 -13.89 14.87
C ILE A 353 15.74 -14.64 13.62
N TYR A 354 16.70 -14.95 12.76
CA TYR A 354 16.41 -15.48 11.44
C TYR A 354 16.42 -17.01 11.43
N PHE A 355 15.49 -17.56 10.64
CA PHE A 355 15.30 -18.99 10.45
C PHE A 355 15.62 -19.35 9.00
N ASP A 356 16.31 -20.47 8.86
CA ASP A 356 16.28 -21.22 7.62
C ASP A 356 15.11 -22.21 7.65
N TYR A 357 14.67 -22.60 6.46
CA TYR A 357 13.52 -23.48 6.30
C TYR A 357 13.66 -24.45 5.13
N GLU A 358 12.87 -25.52 5.20
CA GLU A 358 12.65 -26.46 4.11
C GLU A 358 11.14 -26.75 4.00
N PHE A 359 10.60 -26.59 2.79
CA PHE A 359 9.22 -26.94 2.50
C PHE A 359 9.07 -28.45 2.34
N ILE A 360 8.06 -29.02 2.99
CA ILE A 360 7.73 -30.43 2.89
C ILE A 360 6.27 -30.52 2.41
N GLY A 361 6.09 -30.88 1.13
CA GLY A 361 4.77 -30.81 0.49
C GLY A 361 4.20 -29.38 0.50
N SER A 362 2.88 -29.26 0.58
CA SER A 362 2.15 -27.98 0.52
C SER A 362 1.77 -27.39 1.87
N ASP A 363 1.95 -28.14 2.96
CA ASP A 363 1.42 -27.77 4.28
C ASP A 363 2.31 -28.18 5.45
N GLN A 364 3.54 -28.58 5.18
CA GLN A 364 4.55 -28.78 6.22
C GLN A 364 5.78 -27.92 5.95
N ILE A 365 6.41 -27.55 7.06
CA ILE A 365 7.64 -26.77 7.04
C ILE A 365 8.59 -27.29 8.12
N ARG A 366 9.87 -27.33 7.80
CA ARG A 366 10.94 -27.66 8.73
C ARG A 366 11.78 -26.42 8.99
N LEU A 367 12.00 -26.07 10.26
CA LEU A 367 12.58 -24.79 10.69
C LEU A 367 13.79 -24.99 11.62
N TRP A 368 14.86 -24.23 11.36
CA TRP A 368 16.03 -24.11 12.24
C TRP A 368 16.62 -22.70 12.19
N ILE A 369 17.38 -22.34 13.22
CA ILE A 369 18.07 -21.05 13.28
C ILE A 369 19.23 -21.05 12.31
N ASN A 370 19.40 -19.96 11.56
CA ASN A 370 20.50 -19.83 10.61
C ASN A 370 21.79 -19.26 11.25
N GLY A 371 21.69 -18.74 12.48
CA GLY A 371 22.80 -18.15 13.26
C GLY A 371 22.96 -16.64 13.09
N GLU A 372 22.11 -16.00 12.29
CA GLU A 372 22.08 -14.55 12.05
C GLU A 372 21.01 -13.85 12.91
N TYR A 373 21.32 -12.63 13.34
CA TYR A 373 20.47 -11.74 14.14
C TYR A 373 20.26 -10.42 13.39
N ASP A 374 19.40 -9.55 13.93
CA ASP A 374 19.24 -8.20 13.39
C ASP A 374 20.59 -7.47 13.25
N GLU A 375 20.74 -6.76 12.14
CA GLU A 375 21.99 -6.05 11.77
C GLU A 375 22.36 -4.93 12.76
N ILE A 376 21.40 -4.48 13.59
CA ILE A 376 21.54 -3.39 14.55
C ILE A 376 22.08 -3.92 15.90
N GLY A 377 22.03 -5.24 16.13
CA GLY A 377 22.55 -5.92 17.31
C GLY A 377 21.62 -5.88 18.53
N ASN A 378 20.34 -5.52 18.36
CA ASN A 378 19.38 -5.45 19.47
C ASN A 378 19.09 -6.82 20.05
N ALA A 379 18.89 -7.85 19.22
CA ALA A 379 18.69 -9.22 19.68
C ALA A 379 19.90 -9.69 20.51
N GLU A 380 21.12 -9.44 20.05
CA GLU A 380 22.31 -9.74 20.84
C GLU A 380 22.37 -8.94 22.16
N TYR A 381 21.97 -7.68 22.14
CA TYR A 381 21.95 -6.83 23.33
C TYR A 381 20.98 -7.36 24.39
N TYR A 382 19.73 -7.63 24.00
CA TYR A 382 18.73 -8.20 24.89
C TYR A 382 19.13 -9.58 25.37
N ASP A 383 19.77 -10.38 24.52
CA ASP A 383 20.28 -11.69 24.92
C ASP A 383 21.36 -11.59 26.00
N LYS A 384 22.32 -10.67 25.83
CA LYS A 384 23.37 -10.40 26.82
C LYS A 384 22.80 -9.90 28.16
N LEU A 385 21.78 -9.03 28.12
CA LEU A 385 21.08 -8.58 29.33
C LEU A 385 20.42 -9.73 30.09
N ILE A 386 19.73 -10.63 29.37
CA ILE A 386 19.03 -11.75 29.99
C ILE A 386 20.00 -12.81 30.51
N THR A 387 21.08 -13.08 29.78
CA THR A 387 22.11 -14.08 30.11
C THR A 387 23.13 -13.60 31.15
N GLY A 388 23.22 -12.29 31.39
CA GLY A 388 24.27 -11.71 32.23
C GLY A 388 25.67 -11.97 31.67
N ASN A 389 25.82 -12.06 30.34
CA ASN A 389 27.08 -12.38 29.66
C ASN A 389 27.71 -13.75 30.07
N SER A 390 26.91 -14.67 30.62
CA SER A 390 27.43 -15.92 31.20
C SER A 390 27.97 -16.94 30.18
N GLY A 391 27.87 -16.67 28.87
CA GLY A 391 28.33 -17.57 27.80
C GLY A 391 27.52 -18.88 27.68
N ASN A 392 26.56 -19.13 28.58
CA ASN A 392 25.52 -20.12 28.39
C ASN A 392 24.55 -19.55 27.36
N GLY A 393 24.43 -20.21 26.20
CA GLY A 393 23.79 -19.73 24.97
C GLY A 393 22.40 -19.06 25.12
N PRO A 394 21.90 -18.44 24.05
CA PRO A 394 21.03 -17.27 24.12
C PRO A 394 19.78 -17.49 24.98
N TYR A 395 19.35 -16.62 25.90
CA TYR A 395 18.03 -16.71 26.56
C TYR A 395 16.92 -16.00 25.79
N LEU A 396 17.26 -15.25 24.74
CA LEU A 396 16.34 -15.05 23.61
C LEU A 396 15.94 -16.38 22.94
N THR A 397 16.63 -17.51 23.25
CA THR A 397 16.14 -18.87 22.90
C THR A 397 14.74 -19.15 23.32
N ASP A 398 14.26 -18.59 24.43
CA ASP A 398 12.89 -18.83 24.85
C ASP A 398 11.85 -18.32 23.85
N ALA A 399 12.19 -17.27 23.11
CA ALA A 399 11.33 -16.71 22.07
C ALA A 399 11.20 -17.68 20.90
N PHE A 400 12.32 -18.24 20.42
CA PHE A 400 12.38 -18.99 19.16
C PHE A 400 12.42 -20.51 19.31
N PHE A 401 12.82 -21.05 20.46
CA PHE A 401 12.98 -22.50 20.67
C PHE A 401 11.69 -23.30 20.41
N PRO A 402 10.48 -22.75 20.67
CA PRO A 402 9.25 -23.41 20.25
C PRO A 402 9.05 -23.46 18.73
N PHE A 403 9.67 -22.56 17.97
CA PHE A 403 9.46 -22.36 16.53
C PHE A 403 10.52 -23.02 15.66
N ALA A 404 11.75 -23.15 16.16
CA ALA A 404 12.88 -23.63 15.37
C ALA A 404 13.83 -24.50 16.20
N GLY A 405 14.51 -25.42 15.52
CA GLY A 405 15.68 -26.11 16.06
C GLY A 405 16.91 -25.21 16.16
N MET A 406 17.88 -25.57 17.00
CA MET A 406 19.13 -24.79 17.16
C MET A 406 20.01 -24.83 15.91
N GLU A 407 19.88 -25.89 15.11
CA GLU A 407 20.62 -26.13 13.88
C GLU A 407 19.81 -27.08 13.00
N LYS A 408 20.23 -27.27 11.74
CA LYS A 408 19.52 -28.11 10.77
C LYS A 408 19.26 -29.54 11.26
N ASN A 409 20.18 -30.13 12.02
CA ASN A 409 20.03 -31.50 12.56
C ASN A 409 19.04 -31.60 13.71
N SER A 410 18.74 -30.49 14.39
CA SER A 410 17.74 -30.40 15.47
C SER A 410 16.49 -29.63 15.07
N ALA A 411 16.31 -29.40 13.76
CA ALA A 411 15.19 -28.66 13.19
C ALA A 411 13.84 -29.24 13.62
N ARG A 412 12.85 -28.35 13.78
CA ARG A 412 11.47 -28.74 14.10
C ARG A 412 10.66 -28.83 12.82
N THR A 413 9.80 -29.84 12.73
CA THR A 413 8.86 -29.98 11.60
C THR A 413 7.45 -29.71 12.08
N PHE A 414 6.73 -28.82 11.38
CA PHE A 414 5.36 -28.48 11.69
C PHE A 414 4.42 -28.86 10.54
N LYS A 415 3.26 -29.39 10.90
CA LYS A 415 2.07 -29.37 10.06
C LYS A 415 1.37 -28.04 10.24
N ILE A 416 0.97 -27.40 9.15
CA ILE A 416 0.28 -26.11 9.14
C ILE A 416 -1.19 -26.36 8.83
N GLU A 417 -2.07 -25.76 9.63
CA GLU A 417 -3.51 -25.78 9.46
C GLU A 417 -4.06 -24.34 9.45
N THR A 418 -5.20 -24.14 8.80
CA THR A 418 -5.90 -22.84 8.77
C THR A 418 -7.41 -23.02 8.65
N ASP A 419 -8.15 -21.93 8.78
CA ASP A 419 -9.60 -21.84 8.53
C ASP A 419 -9.96 -21.69 7.05
N ASP A 420 -9.20 -20.88 6.30
CA ASP A 420 -9.42 -20.65 4.88
C ASP A 420 -8.07 -20.60 4.16
N LEU A 421 -7.85 -21.49 3.20
CA LEU A 421 -6.62 -21.52 2.41
C LEU A 421 -6.42 -20.24 1.56
N LYS A 422 -7.50 -19.57 1.16
CA LYS A 422 -7.46 -18.39 0.27
C LYS A 422 -7.21 -17.07 1.02
N ASP A 423 -7.78 -16.90 2.21
CA ASP A 423 -7.54 -15.74 3.09
C ASP A 423 -7.46 -16.17 4.56
N PRO A 424 -6.38 -16.86 4.95
CA PRO A 424 -6.28 -17.42 6.30
C PRO A 424 -6.29 -16.33 7.38
N SER A 425 -7.17 -16.48 8.38
CA SER A 425 -7.21 -15.61 9.56
C SER A 425 -6.19 -16.03 10.61
N TYR A 426 -5.81 -17.31 10.60
CA TYR A 426 -4.74 -17.86 11.43
C TYR A 426 -3.92 -18.92 10.69
N LEU A 427 -2.69 -19.16 11.16
CA LEU A 427 -1.93 -20.37 10.85
C LEU A 427 -1.64 -21.11 12.15
N LYS A 428 -2.03 -22.38 12.23
CA LYS A 428 -1.76 -23.25 13.37
C LYS A 428 -0.66 -24.23 13.01
N LEU A 429 0.46 -24.10 13.70
CA LEU A 429 1.65 -24.93 13.56
C LEU A 429 1.58 -26.05 14.60
N VAL A 430 1.52 -27.29 14.16
CA VAL A 430 1.50 -28.50 14.99
C VAL A 430 2.82 -29.25 14.82
N ASP A 431 3.66 -29.20 15.85
CA ASP A 431 4.97 -29.87 15.85
C ASP A 431 4.80 -31.39 15.74
N GLN A 432 5.47 -32.00 14.76
CA GLN A 432 5.33 -33.41 14.44
C GLN A 432 6.04 -34.34 15.45
N ASP A 433 7.06 -33.83 16.14
CA ASP A 433 7.85 -34.60 17.13
C ASP A 433 7.47 -34.23 18.58
N GLN A 434 6.82 -33.09 18.78
CA GLN A 434 6.38 -32.61 20.08
C GLN A 434 4.91 -32.17 20.07
N THR A 435 4.00 -33.13 20.26
CA THR A 435 2.54 -32.89 20.13
C THR A 435 1.94 -31.83 21.07
N SER A 436 2.63 -31.47 22.17
CA SER A 436 2.21 -30.37 23.06
C SER A 436 2.68 -28.98 22.60
N ASN A 437 3.46 -28.92 21.53
CA ASN A 437 3.92 -27.70 20.86
C ASN A 437 2.98 -27.36 19.70
N ILE A 438 1.88 -26.70 20.06
CA ILE A 438 0.90 -26.15 19.12
C ILE A 438 1.03 -24.63 19.19
N ILE A 439 1.20 -23.98 18.05
CA ILE A 439 1.38 -22.52 17.97
C ILE A 439 0.37 -21.97 16.99
N THR A 440 -0.60 -21.18 17.46
CA THR A 440 -1.55 -20.50 16.56
C THR A 440 -1.15 -19.05 16.39
N LEU A 441 -0.81 -18.69 15.15
CA LEU A 441 -0.46 -17.34 14.73
C LEU A 441 -1.67 -16.67 14.09
N THR A 442 -1.83 -15.36 14.26
CA THR A 442 -2.97 -14.60 13.70
C THR A 442 -2.52 -13.66 12.58
N ALA A 443 -3.36 -13.48 11.57
CA ALA A 443 -3.14 -12.47 10.53
C ALA A 443 -3.38 -11.04 11.07
N GLU A 444 -4.31 -10.89 12.03
CA GLU A 444 -4.54 -9.63 12.71
C GLU A 444 -3.41 -9.31 13.69
N GLN A 445 -3.07 -8.02 13.77
CA GLN A 445 -2.02 -7.52 14.64
C GLN A 445 -2.38 -7.73 16.11
N VAL A 446 -1.50 -8.42 16.83
CA VAL A 446 -1.57 -8.56 18.28
C VAL A 446 -0.56 -7.61 18.91
N MET A 447 -1.10 -6.60 19.59
CA MET A 447 -0.32 -5.74 20.48
C MET A 447 -0.32 -6.33 21.89
N TRP A 448 0.82 -6.22 22.56
CA TRP A 448 1.04 -6.73 23.91
C TRP A 448 0.74 -8.23 24.01
N PRO A 449 1.56 -9.10 23.37
CA PRO A 449 1.30 -10.54 23.29
C PRO A 449 1.17 -11.27 24.64
N PHE A 450 1.55 -10.63 25.75
CA PHE A 450 1.42 -11.14 27.11
C PHE A 450 0.29 -10.49 27.92
N GLY A 451 -0.45 -9.54 27.34
CA GLY A 451 -1.49 -8.75 28.01
C GLY A 451 -0.97 -7.61 28.90
N ASP A 452 0.35 -7.54 29.13
CA ASP A 452 0.99 -6.45 29.89
C ASP A 452 1.11 -5.21 29.01
N LYS A 453 0.45 -4.11 29.39
CA LYS A 453 0.47 -2.84 28.66
C LYS A 453 1.17 -1.75 29.47
N TYR A 454 1.67 -0.75 28.75
CA TYR A 454 1.96 0.57 29.34
C TYR A 454 0.68 1.16 29.96
N GLU A 455 0.77 1.65 31.19
CA GLU A 455 -0.25 2.52 31.80
C GLU A 455 0.05 3.99 31.54
#